data_AF-A0A950XVH9-F1
#
_entry.id   AF-A0A950XVH9-F1
#
_cell.length_a   1.000
_cell.length_b   1.000
_cell.length_c   1.000
_cell.angle_alpha   90.00
_cell.angle_beta   90.00
_cell.angle_gamma   90.00
#
_symmetry.space_group_name_H-M   'P 1'
#
loop_
_entity.id
_entity.type
_entity.pdbx_description
1 polymer ?
#
loop_
_entity_poly.entity_id
_entity_poly.type
_entity_poly.pdbx_seq_one_letter_code
_entity_poly.pdbx_strand_id
1 'polypeptide(L)'
;MDLRVYYQKIRKIEAELTEPFVVVVSRRTEEGGRAGVKSEVPKKLAAKLIAEEKAVVASTEEAAEFRAEQERKWKESHDAAEAVDKMARIATKPLKKA
;
A
#
# COMPACT_ATOMS: atom_id res chain seq x y z
N MET A 1 27.42 -12.33 0.11
CA MET A 1 26.87 -10.97 -0.12
C MET A 1 27.71 -9.97 0.66
N ASP A 2 28.35 -9.01 0.00
CA ASP A 2 29.03 -7.90 0.70
C ASP A 2 27.97 -6.93 1.23
N LEU A 3 27.83 -6.86 2.55
CA LEU A 3 26.84 -6.02 3.22
C LEU A 3 27.02 -4.53 2.88
N ARG A 4 28.26 -4.06 2.71
CA ARG A 4 28.54 -2.66 2.39
C ARG A 4 28.01 -2.32 1.00
N VAL A 5 28.28 -3.19 0.03
CA VAL A 5 27.79 -3.03 -1.35
C VAL A 5 26.26 -3.05 -1.38
N TYR A 6 25.63 -3.94 -0.61
CA TYR A 6 24.18 -4.00 -0.51
C TYR A 6 23.56 -2.72 0.05
N TYR A 7 24.05 -2.22 1.18
CA TYR A 7 23.52 -0.99 1.77
C TYR A 7 23.83 0.24 0.91
N GLN A 8 24.94 0.26 0.18
CA GLN A 8 25.21 1.29 -0.84
C GLN A 8 24.18 1.24 -1.97
N LYS A 9 23.83 0.05 -2.48
CA LYS A 9 22.78 -0.12 -3.51
C LYS A 9 21.43 0.40 -3.01
N ILE A 10 21.03 0.05 -1.79
CA ILE A 10 19.78 0.55 -1.19
C ILE A 10 19.79 2.08 -1.11
N ARG A 11 20.85 2.68 -0.56
CA ARG A 11 20.94 4.14 -0.41
C ARG A 11 20.91 4.87 -1.75
N LYS A 12 21.52 4.31 -2.79
CA LYS A 12 21.48 4.87 -4.14
C LYS A 12 20.06 4.87 -4.69
N ILE A 13 19.36 3.74 -4.62
CA ILE A 13 17.97 3.63 -5.08
C ILE A 13 17.07 4.55 -4.25
N GLU A 14 17.26 4.59 -2.92
CA GLU A 14 16.54 5.51 -2.04
C GLU A 14 16.77 6.97 -2.47
N ALA A 15 17.98 7.37 -2.83
CA ALA A 15 18.24 8.75 -3.29
C ALA A 15 17.48 9.10 -4.60
N GLU A 16 17.24 8.13 -5.47
CA GLU A 16 16.54 8.31 -6.75
C GLU A 16 15.01 8.43 -6.60
N LEU A 17 14.45 7.89 -5.52
CA LEU A 17 13.00 7.96 -5.25
C LEU A 17 12.63 9.34 -4.68
N THR A 18 11.84 10.12 -5.39
CA THR A 18 11.47 11.49 -4.96
C THR A 18 10.35 11.52 -3.92
N GLU A 19 9.43 10.57 -3.98
CA GLU A 19 8.25 10.52 -3.11
C GLU A 19 8.52 9.77 -1.79
N PRO A 20 7.87 10.17 -0.67
CA PRO A 20 7.99 9.47 0.60
C PRO A 20 7.32 8.09 0.59
N PHE A 21 6.29 7.93 -0.24
CA PHE A 21 5.57 6.67 -0.47
C PHE A 21 5.60 6.36 -1.95
N VAL A 22 6.01 5.14 -2.29
CA VAL A 22 6.24 4.72 -3.67
C VAL A 22 5.39 3.50 -3.95
N VAL A 23 4.67 3.53 -5.06
CA VAL A 23 3.94 2.37 -5.57
C VAL A 23 4.93 1.45 -6.26
N VAL A 24 4.99 0.21 -5.79
CA VAL A 24 5.85 -0.83 -6.36
C VAL A 24 5.01 -1.98 -6.89
N VAL A 25 5.49 -2.61 -7.96
CA VAL A 25 4.90 -3.82 -8.53
C VAL A 25 5.76 -5.01 -8.14
N SER A 26 5.17 -6.00 -7.46
CA SER A 26 5.86 -7.22 -7.09
C SER A 26 6.30 -8.03 -8.31
N ARG A 27 7.53 -8.54 -8.29
CA ARG A 27 7.99 -9.54 -9.25
C ARG A 27 7.63 -10.93 -8.74
N ARG A 28 7.55 -11.90 -9.67
CA ARG A 28 7.40 -13.32 -9.30
C ARG A 28 8.65 -13.75 -8.56
N THR A 29 8.53 -14.05 -7.27
CA THR A 29 9.60 -14.68 -6.50
C THR A 29 9.35 -16.19 -6.42
N GLU A 30 10.42 -16.98 -6.37
CA GLU A 30 10.33 -18.43 -6.17
C GLU A 30 9.67 -18.81 -4.83
N GLU A 31 9.72 -17.90 -3.85
CA GLU A 31 9.09 -18.04 -2.52
C GLU A 31 7.56 -17.84 -2.50
N GLY A 32 6.89 -17.85 -3.66
CA GLY A 32 5.43 -17.80 -3.73
C GLY A 32 4.82 -16.39 -3.77
N GLY A 33 5.61 -15.35 -4.04
CA GLY A 33 5.10 -14.00 -4.25
C GLY A 33 4.20 -13.91 -5.48
N ARG A 34 2.99 -13.36 -5.31
CA ARG A 34 2.08 -13.10 -6.44
C ARG A 34 2.66 -11.94 -7.26
N ALA A 35 3.04 -12.23 -8.50
CA ALA A 35 3.55 -11.21 -9.42
C ALA A 35 2.44 -10.24 -9.83
N GLY A 36 2.82 -8.97 -10.07
CA GLY A 36 1.90 -7.94 -10.57
C GLY A 36 1.03 -7.29 -9.51
N VAL A 37 1.26 -7.58 -8.22
CA VAL A 37 0.54 -6.89 -7.13
C VAL A 37 1.18 -5.52 -6.94
N LYS A 38 0.37 -4.48 -7.09
CA LYS A 38 0.72 -3.10 -6.77
C LYS A 38 0.55 -2.86 -5.28
N SER A 39 1.54 -2.25 -4.64
CA SER A 39 1.47 -1.83 -3.24
C SER A 39 2.18 -0.51 -3.03
N GLU A 40 1.60 0.36 -2.21
CA GLU A 40 2.23 1.62 -1.80
C GLU A 40 2.98 1.40 -0.50
N VAL A 41 4.30 1.63 -0.52
CA VAL A 41 5.18 1.38 0.62
C VAL A 41 6.08 2.58 0.90
N PRO A 42 6.60 2.72 2.13
CA PRO A 42 7.58 3.77 2.41
C PRO A 42 8.81 3.64 1.52
N LYS A 43 9.37 4.77 1.13
CA LYS A 43 10.56 4.92 0.28
C LYS A 43 11.72 3.98 0.65
N LYS A 44 12.03 3.86 1.95
CA LYS A 44 13.06 2.94 2.47
C LYS A 44 12.80 1.48 2.15
N LEU A 45 11.55 1.05 2.28
CA LEU A 45 11.14 -0.32 1.99
C LEU A 45 11.14 -0.58 0.48
N ALA A 46 10.65 0.38 -0.32
CA ALA A 46 10.73 0.30 -1.78
C ALA A 46 12.18 0.10 -2.25
N ALA A 47 13.11 0.93 -1.77
CA ALA A 47 14.52 0.82 -2.12
C ALA A 47 15.13 -0.54 -1.79
N LYS A 48 14.77 -1.12 -0.64
CA LYS A 48 15.18 -2.48 -0.26
C LYS A 48 14.62 -3.54 -1.21
N LEU A 49 13.33 -3.49 -1.51
CA LEU A 49 12.66 -4.46 -2.40
C LEU A 49 13.22 -4.41 -3.83
N ILE A 50 13.55 -3.22 -4.32
CA ILE A 50 14.17 -3.02 -5.63
C ILE A 50 15.63 -3.51 -5.60
N ALA A 51 16.38 -3.23 -4.54
CA ALA A 51 17.75 -3.71 -4.39
C ALA A 51 17.84 -5.25 -4.41
N GLU A 52 16.82 -5.92 -3.87
CA GLU A 52 16.65 -7.38 -3.83
C GLU A 52 15.96 -7.95 -5.09
N GLU A 53 15.64 -7.11 -6.08
CA GLU A 53 14.93 -7.50 -7.32
C GLU A 53 13.56 -8.17 -7.07
N LYS A 54 12.95 -7.92 -5.90
CA LYS A 54 11.64 -8.45 -5.53
C LYS A 54 10.49 -7.58 -6.03
N ALA A 55 10.78 -6.32 -6.36
CA ALA A 55 9.79 -5.37 -6.87
C ALA A 55 10.43 -4.38 -7.84
N VAL A 56 9.59 -3.72 -8.64
CA VAL A 56 9.95 -2.61 -9.52
C VAL A 56 9.09 -1.39 -9.20
N VAL A 57 9.61 -0.18 -9.47
CA VAL A 57 8.81 1.04 -9.35
C VAL A 57 7.69 1.00 -10.39
N ALA A 58 6.45 1.24 -9.98
CA ALA A 58 5.34 1.35 -10.90
C ALA A 58 5.49 2.61 -11.77
N SER A 59 4.96 2.57 -12.99
CA SER A 59 4.87 3.79 -13.81
C SER A 59 3.98 4.84 -13.12
N THR A 60 4.11 6.09 -13.54
CA THR A 60 3.29 7.20 -13.00
C THR A 60 1.80 6.96 -13.20
N GLU A 61 1.41 6.39 -14.33
CA GLU A 61 0.03 6.01 -14.64
C GLU A 61 -0.47 4.91 -13.70
N GLU A 62 0.28 3.81 -13.57
CA GLU A 62 -0.08 2.71 -12.68
C GLU A 62 -0.16 3.13 -11.20
N ALA A 63 0.72 4.06 -10.78
CA ALA A 63 0.70 4.62 -9.43
C ALA A 63 -0.54 5.48 -9.20
N ALA A 64 -0.93 6.30 -10.18
CA ALA A 64 -2.13 7.13 -10.11
C ALA A 64 -3.41 6.28 -10.06
N GLU A 65 -3.50 5.27 -10.93
CA GLU A 65 -4.62 4.31 -10.93
C GLU A 65 -4.75 3.60 -9.58
N PHE A 66 -3.63 3.11 -9.04
CA PHE A 66 -3.62 2.42 -7.75
C PHE A 66 -4.11 3.32 -6.63
N ARG A 67 -3.63 4.56 -6.56
CA ARG A 67 -4.07 5.53 -5.54
C ARG A 67 -5.55 5.86 -5.66
N ALA A 68 -6.06 6.05 -6.88
CA ALA A 68 -7.49 6.30 -7.11
C ALA A 68 -8.36 5.10 -6.70
N GLU A 69 -7.93 3.88 -6.99
CA GLU A 69 -8.63 2.65 -6.57
C GLU A 69 -8.65 2.52 -5.04
N GLN A 70 -7.52 2.81 -4.37
CA GLN A 70 -7.42 2.77 -2.91
C GLN A 70 -8.32 3.82 -2.25
N GLU A 71 -8.38 5.03 -2.79
CA GLU A 71 -9.28 6.08 -2.30
C GLU A 71 -10.76 5.67 -2.43
N ARG A 72 -11.14 5.06 -3.56
CA ARG A 72 -12.51 4.54 -3.76
C ARG A 72 -12.85 3.46 -2.75
N LYS A 73 -11.98 2.46 -2.58
CA LYS A 73 -12.17 1.38 -1.60
C LYS A 73 -12.26 1.89 -0.17
N TRP A 74 -11.45 2.90 0.17
CA TRP A 74 -11.51 3.55 1.47
C TRP A 74 -12.86 4.22 1.71
N LYS A 75 -13.34 5.01 0.75
CA LYS A 75 -14.66 5.67 0.84
C LYS A 75 -15.79 4.66 0.99
N GLU A 76 -15.85 3.65 0.13
CA GLU A 76 -16.87 2.59 0.18
C GLU A 76 -16.87 1.85 1.55
N SER A 77 -15.68 1.58 2.10
CA SER A 77 -15.55 0.92 3.41
C SER A 77 -15.95 1.84 4.56
N HIS A 78 -15.63 3.13 4.47
CA HIS A 78 -15.99 4.11 5.50
C HIS A 78 -17.49 4.36 5.53
N ASP A 79 -18.12 4.53 4.36
CA ASP A 79 -19.58 4.71 4.24
C ASP A 79 -20.33 3.49 4.76
N ALA A 80 -19.83 2.27 4.47
CA ALA A 80 -20.39 1.05 5.01
C ALA A 80 -20.22 0.95 6.53
N ALA A 81 -19.07 1.36 7.08
CA ALA A 81 -18.82 1.38 8.52
C ALA A 81 -19.72 2.40 9.24
N GLU A 82 -19.91 3.59 8.67
CA GLU A 82 -20.85 4.59 9.21
C GLU A 82 -22.30 4.10 9.15
N ALA A 83 -22.71 3.44 8.06
CA ALA A 83 -24.04 2.87 7.95
C ALA A 83 -24.30 1.79 9.02
N VAL A 84 -23.32 0.92 9.27
CA VAL A 84 -23.38 -0.12 10.31
C VAL A 84 -23.43 0.50 11.71
N ASP A 85 -22.56 1.48 12.00
CA ASP A 85 -22.54 2.21 13.29
C ASP A 85 -23.86 2.95 13.55
N LYS A 86 -24.43 3.60 12.52
CA LYS A 86 -25.75 4.24 12.59
C LYS A 86 -26.85 3.21 12.86
N MET A 87 -26.83 2.05 12.20
CA MET A 87 -27.78 0.96 12.46
C MET A 87 -27.67 0.44 13.90
N ALA A 88 -26.45 0.26 14.41
CA ALA A 88 -26.20 -0.22 15.77
C ALA A 88 -26.71 0.76 16.84
N ARG A 89 -26.55 2.07 16.62
CA ARG A 89 -27.07 3.12 17.51
C ARG A 89 -28.60 3.20 17.55
N ILE A 90 -29.27 2.92 16.43
CA ILE A 90 -30.74 2.87 16.37
C ILE A 90 -31.25 1.65 17.16
N ALA A 91 -30.59 0.50 17.04
CA ALA A 91 -30.98 -0.73 17.73
C ALA A 91 -30.79 -0.70 19.26
N THR A 92 -29.86 0.12 19.78
CA THR A 92 -29.57 0.23 21.22
C THR A 92 -30.38 1.29 21.97
N LYS A 93 -31.22 2.09 21.28
CA LYS A 93 -32.02 3.13 21.94
C LYS A 93 -33.20 2.49 22.69
N PRO A 94 -33.26 2.54 24.04
CA PRO A 94 -34.40 1.98 24.76
C PRO A 94 -35.65 2.80 24.46
N LEU A 95 -36.72 2.11 24.06
CA LEU A 95 -38.05 2.68 23.92
C LEU A 95 -38.48 3.24 25.29
N LYS A 96 -38.51 4.56 25.42
CA LYS A 96 -39.12 5.24 26.57
C LYS A 96 -40.59 4.80 26.62
N LYS A 97 -40.95 3.94 27.58
CA LYS A 97 -42.35 3.62 27.88
C LYS A 97 -43.00 4.88 28.45
N ALA A 98 -44.11 5.27 27.82
CA ALA A 98 -45.06 6.28 28.27
C ALA A 98 -45.91 5.75 29.43
#